data_AF-A0A7M3BJC5-F1
#
_entry.id   AF-A0A7M3BJC5-F1
#
_cell.length_a   1.000
_cell.length_b   1.000
_cell.length_c   1.000
_cell.angle_alpha   90.00
_cell.angle_beta   90.00
_cell.angle_gamma   90.00
#
_symmetry.space_group_name_H-M   'P 1'
#
loop_
_entity.id
_entity.type
_entity.pdbx_description
1 polymer ?
#
loop_
_entity_poly.entity_id
_entity_poly.type
_entity_poly.pdbx_seq_one_letter_code
_entity_poly.pdbx_strand_id
1 'polypeptide(L)'
;VLRLGNIKMAGAIRMVSVSRGHDPRDFALFAFGGAGPLHATALARELGLPKVLVPARPGITNALGCVVADLRHDFVNTVNQPVVGLDEIQLHAILERHRNEGEELIGKEAVKPETIRVTHSADMQFVGQTHIINVPLPSSAVTRETLQQLFEKAYFARFKVELPEIRANLVNLNTSVTGVRPAIDLSRLIDPAGRAETLAEARREIRPVWYGGRWHDTPVYSREKLPLDAIIEGPAILEQMDATTVLEPGDRARSDADGNIIIDIGEA
;
A
#
# COMPACT_ATOMS: atom_id res chain seq x y z
N VAL A 1 7.07 -21.61 19.85
CA VAL A 1 5.82 -20.85 19.57
C VAL A 1 6.07 -19.73 18.56
N LEU A 2 6.93 -18.74 18.85
CA LEU A 2 7.20 -17.60 17.95
C LEU A 2 7.54 -18.01 16.51
N ARG A 3 8.48 -18.95 16.33
CA ARG A 3 8.85 -19.48 15.00
C ARG A 3 7.64 -20.03 14.22
N LEU A 4 6.76 -20.78 14.87
CA LEU A 4 5.56 -21.32 14.24
C LEU A 4 4.57 -20.21 13.87
N GLY A 5 4.41 -19.19 14.72
CA GLY A 5 3.61 -18.01 14.43
C GLY A 5 4.13 -17.26 13.20
N ASN A 6 5.44 -17.00 13.15
CA ASN A 6 6.07 -16.32 12.03
C ASN A 6 5.92 -17.10 10.72
N ILE A 7 6.15 -18.43 10.73
CA ILE A 7 5.96 -19.27 9.54
C ILE A 7 4.52 -19.22 9.02
N LYS A 8 3.51 -19.26 9.90
CA LYS A 8 2.10 -19.16 9.48
C LYS A 8 1.79 -17.81 8.83
N MET A 9 2.26 -16.72 9.44
CA MET A 9 2.09 -15.37 8.89
C MET A 9 2.82 -15.19 7.56
N ALA A 10 4.06 -15.66 7.45
CA ALA A 10 4.83 -15.64 6.20
C ALA A 10 4.16 -16.46 5.10
N GLY A 11 3.60 -17.64 5.42
CA GLY A 11 2.83 -18.45 4.47
C GLY A 11 1.65 -17.70 3.86
N ALA A 12 0.90 -16.94 4.67
CA ALA A 12 -0.20 -16.12 4.19
C ALA A 12 0.27 -14.99 3.27
N ILE A 13 1.35 -14.30 3.62
CA ILE A 13 1.93 -13.23 2.79
C ILE A 13 2.41 -13.80 1.45
N ARG A 14 3.12 -14.93 1.46
CA ARG A 14 3.63 -15.60 0.26
C ARG A 14 2.51 -16.01 -0.68
N MET A 15 1.41 -16.56 -0.16
CA MET A 15 0.24 -16.94 -0.96
C MET A 15 -0.32 -15.76 -1.75
N VAL A 16 -0.48 -14.60 -1.10
CA VAL A 16 -0.99 -13.38 -1.75
C VAL A 16 -0.01 -12.88 -2.82
N SER A 17 1.29 -12.79 -2.52
CA SER A 17 2.30 -12.30 -3.47
C SER A 17 2.44 -13.22 -4.70
N VAL A 18 2.53 -14.54 -4.50
CA VAL A 18 2.66 -15.51 -5.60
C VAL A 18 1.40 -15.55 -6.46
N SER A 19 0.20 -15.41 -5.87
CA SER A 19 -1.06 -15.35 -6.63
C SER A 19 -1.10 -14.17 -7.62
N ARG A 20 -0.32 -13.12 -7.35
CA ARG A 20 -0.19 -11.92 -8.21
C ARG A 20 1.04 -11.97 -9.13
N GLY A 21 1.87 -13.02 -9.05
CA GLY A 21 3.07 -13.19 -9.87
C GLY A 21 4.24 -12.29 -9.50
N HIS A 22 4.27 -11.76 -8.28
CA HIS A 22 5.32 -10.86 -7.79
C HIS A 22 6.41 -11.62 -7.03
N ASP A 23 7.68 -11.29 -7.30
CA ASP A 23 8.82 -11.78 -6.53
C ASP A 23 8.96 -10.95 -5.25
N PRO A 24 8.90 -11.56 -4.05
CA PRO A 24 9.05 -10.83 -2.78
C PRO A 24 10.33 -10.01 -2.68
N ARG A 25 11.42 -10.41 -3.35
CA ARG A 25 12.72 -9.72 -3.26
C ARG A 25 12.70 -8.30 -3.79
N ASP A 26 11.70 -7.96 -4.61
CA ASP A 26 11.53 -6.62 -5.19
C ASP A 26 10.77 -5.66 -4.26
N PHE A 27 10.40 -6.09 -3.03
CA PHE A 27 9.54 -5.34 -2.12
C PHE A 27 10.18 -5.09 -0.76
N ALA A 28 9.63 -4.11 -0.03
CA ALA A 28 9.87 -3.94 1.39
C ALA A 28 8.62 -4.35 2.19
N LEU A 29 8.82 -4.91 3.38
CA LEU A 29 7.71 -5.20 4.29
C LEU A 29 7.29 -3.92 5.01
N PHE A 30 6.08 -3.42 4.75
CA PHE A 30 5.51 -2.33 5.53
C PHE A 30 4.85 -2.85 6.82
N ALA A 31 5.52 -2.66 7.95
CA ALA A 31 5.15 -3.25 9.23
C ALA A 31 4.42 -2.25 10.13
N PHE A 32 3.10 -2.28 10.11
CA PHE A 32 2.23 -1.45 10.95
C PHE A 32 1.32 -2.29 11.85
N GLY A 33 0.53 -1.63 12.68
CA GLY A 33 -0.21 -2.22 13.80
C GLY A 33 0.70 -2.44 15.01
N GLY A 34 0.11 -2.54 16.21
CA GLY A 34 0.89 -2.59 17.44
C GLY A 34 1.85 -3.79 17.55
N ALA A 35 1.48 -4.92 16.93
CA ALA A 35 2.28 -6.14 16.92
C ALA A 35 3.06 -6.37 15.61
N GLY A 36 2.83 -5.56 14.56
CA GLY A 36 3.49 -5.76 13.26
C GLY A 36 5.02 -5.68 13.37
N PRO A 37 5.57 -4.58 13.89
CA PRO A 37 7.02 -4.40 14.04
C PRO A 37 7.71 -5.43 14.94
N LEU A 38 6.96 -6.14 15.81
CA LEU A 38 7.49 -7.18 16.68
C LEU A 38 7.96 -8.40 15.89
N HIS A 39 7.27 -8.72 14.80
CA HIS A 39 7.52 -9.90 13.97
C HIS A 39 8.20 -9.56 12.65
N ALA A 40 8.32 -8.27 12.31
CA ALA A 40 8.59 -7.82 10.95
C ALA A 40 9.92 -8.31 10.38
N THR A 41 11.02 -8.24 11.13
CA THR A 41 12.35 -8.67 10.70
C THR A 41 12.42 -10.17 10.48
N ALA A 42 11.86 -10.95 11.42
CA ALA A 42 11.74 -12.40 11.28
C ALA A 42 10.89 -12.82 10.07
N LEU A 43 9.77 -12.12 9.84
CA LEU A 43 8.90 -12.35 8.68
C LEU A 43 9.61 -11.99 7.37
N ALA A 44 10.30 -10.85 7.34
CA ALA A 44 11.06 -10.41 6.19
C ALA A 44 12.14 -11.44 5.82
N ARG A 45 12.88 -11.94 6.82
CA ARG A 45 13.87 -13.01 6.64
C ARG A 45 13.26 -14.29 6.07
N GLU A 46 12.14 -14.76 6.61
CA GLU A 46 11.42 -15.96 6.13
C GLU A 46 10.88 -15.80 4.69
N LEU A 47 10.57 -14.57 4.30
CA LEU A 47 10.05 -14.23 2.98
C LEU A 47 11.14 -13.86 1.95
N GLY A 48 12.39 -13.69 2.39
CA GLY A 48 13.47 -13.17 1.54
C GLY A 48 13.32 -11.70 1.17
N LEU A 49 12.61 -10.92 1.99
CA LEU A 49 12.45 -9.48 1.81
C LEU A 49 13.72 -8.76 2.30
N PRO A 50 14.35 -7.89 1.48
CA PRO A 50 15.59 -7.22 1.84
C PRO A 50 15.41 -6.12 2.89
N LYS A 51 14.20 -5.58 3.03
CA LYS A 51 13.93 -4.41 3.87
C LYS A 51 12.59 -4.51 4.60
N VAL A 52 12.55 -3.89 5.78
CA VAL A 52 11.33 -3.58 6.53
C VAL A 52 11.22 -2.07 6.68
N LEU A 53 10.02 -1.53 6.45
CA LEU A 53 9.66 -0.15 6.77
C LEU A 53 8.65 -0.17 7.92
N VAL A 54 9.04 0.36 9.07
CA VAL A 54 8.14 0.60 10.20
C VAL A 54 7.77 2.09 10.19
N PRO A 55 6.50 2.47 10.01
CA PRO A 55 6.13 3.88 9.99
C PRO A 55 6.38 4.54 11.35
N ALA A 56 6.46 5.87 11.39
CA ALA A 56 6.71 6.63 12.62
C ALA A 56 5.76 6.27 13.77
N ARG A 57 4.49 5.98 13.46
CA ARG A 57 3.42 5.63 14.41
C ARG A 57 2.67 4.36 13.94
N PRO A 58 3.28 3.17 14.08
CA PRO A 58 2.75 1.93 13.54
C PRO A 58 1.44 1.51 14.20
N GLY A 59 1.26 1.73 15.50
CA GLY A 59 0.04 1.31 16.20
C GLY A 59 -1.22 2.07 15.75
N ILE A 60 -1.06 3.28 15.20
CA ILE A 60 -2.16 4.14 14.75
C ILE A 60 -2.18 4.39 13.24
N THR A 61 -1.37 3.68 12.45
CA THR A 61 -1.26 3.90 11.00
C THR A 61 -2.60 3.81 10.25
N ASN A 62 -3.52 2.95 10.70
CA ASN A 62 -4.86 2.88 10.10
C ASN A 62 -5.67 4.17 10.30
N ALA A 63 -5.62 4.75 11.50
CA ALA A 63 -6.28 6.02 11.79
C ALA A 63 -5.63 7.18 11.02
N LEU A 64 -4.30 7.16 10.88
CA LEU A 64 -3.58 8.11 10.04
C LEU A 64 -4.06 8.05 8.57
N GLY A 65 -4.30 6.84 8.05
CA GLY A 65 -4.88 6.62 6.72
C GLY A 65 -6.19 7.39 6.50
N CYS A 66 -7.10 7.38 7.48
CA CYS A 66 -8.35 8.16 7.41
C CYS A 66 -8.11 9.67 7.38
N VAL A 67 -7.04 10.14 8.01
CA VAL A 67 -6.72 11.58 8.08
C VAL A 67 -6.10 12.07 6.77
N VAL A 68 -5.24 11.26 6.14
CA VAL A 68 -4.52 11.63 4.89
C VAL A 68 -5.26 11.24 3.61
N ALA A 69 -6.27 10.37 3.69
CA ALA A 69 -7.02 9.94 2.52
C ALA A 69 -7.82 11.09 1.89
N ASP A 70 -7.82 11.10 0.56
CA ASP A 70 -8.67 11.95 -0.26
C ASP A 70 -10.15 11.55 -0.16
N LEU A 71 -11.03 12.51 -0.44
CA LEU A 71 -12.47 12.25 -0.53
C LEU A 71 -12.74 11.55 -1.87
N ARG A 72 -13.20 10.30 -1.85
CA ARG A 72 -13.40 9.51 -3.08
C ARG A 72 -14.79 8.92 -3.14
N HIS A 73 -15.49 9.18 -4.24
CA HIS A 73 -16.74 8.50 -4.61
C HIS A 73 -16.53 7.69 -5.87
N ASP A 74 -16.87 6.40 -5.80
CA ASP A 74 -16.81 5.47 -6.92
C ASP A 74 -18.23 5.16 -7.40
N PHE A 75 -18.44 5.26 -8.71
CA PHE A 75 -19.70 5.00 -9.38
C PHE A 75 -19.51 3.88 -10.39
N VAL A 76 -20.50 2.98 -10.46
CA VAL A 76 -20.51 1.83 -11.37
C VAL A 76 -21.85 1.80 -12.07
N ASN A 77 -21.82 1.64 -13.39
CA ASN A 77 -23.02 1.43 -14.20
C ASN A 77 -22.81 0.23 -15.13
N THR A 78 -23.61 -0.82 -14.93
CA THR A 78 -23.59 -2.01 -15.79
C THR A 78 -24.22 -1.69 -17.15
N VAL A 79 -23.49 -2.02 -18.22
CA VAL A 79 -23.95 -1.91 -19.61
C VAL A 79 -24.15 -3.30 -20.21
N ASN A 80 -23.16 -4.18 -20.01
CA ASN A 80 -23.15 -5.58 -20.48
C ASN A 80 -23.54 -5.77 -21.95
N GLN A 81 -22.77 -5.15 -22.86
CA GLN A 81 -23.01 -5.19 -24.30
C GLN A 81 -21.71 -5.37 -25.11
N PRO A 82 -21.78 -6.05 -26.28
CA PRO A 82 -20.65 -6.12 -27.20
C PRO A 82 -20.23 -4.73 -27.68
N VAL A 83 -18.91 -4.48 -27.75
CA VAL A 83 -18.37 -3.14 -28.09
C VAL A 83 -18.90 -2.61 -29.42
N VAL A 84 -19.08 -3.48 -30.41
CA VAL A 84 -19.60 -3.11 -31.74
C VAL A 84 -20.99 -2.45 -31.70
N GLY A 85 -21.83 -2.83 -30.73
CA GLY A 85 -23.21 -2.38 -30.60
C GLY A 85 -23.41 -1.22 -29.63
N LEU A 86 -22.34 -0.67 -29.05
CA LEU A 86 -22.44 0.41 -28.07
C LEU A 86 -22.86 1.74 -28.72
N ASP A 87 -23.68 2.50 -28.01
CA ASP A 87 -23.96 3.90 -28.32
C ASP A 87 -22.98 4.79 -27.56
N GLU A 88 -22.02 5.38 -28.28
CA GLU A 88 -20.97 6.24 -27.72
C GLU A 88 -21.54 7.50 -27.00
N ILE A 89 -22.68 8.02 -27.48
CA ILE A 89 -23.37 9.15 -26.84
C ILE A 89 -23.91 8.71 -25.47
N GLN A 90 -24.48 7.51 -25.39
CA GLN A 90 -24.98 6.96 -24.15
C GLN A 90 -23.84 6.70 -23.15
N LEU A 91 -22.71 6.13 -23.59
CA LEU A 91 -21.55 5.90 -22.71
C LEU A 91 -21.03 7.21 -22.12
N HIS A 92 -20.89 8.24 -22.97
CA HIS A 92 -20.48 9.56 -22.55
C HIS A 92 -21.43 10.15 -21.50
N ALA A 93 -22.74 10.08 -21.75
CA ALA A 93 -23.75 10.57 -20.81
C ALA A 93 -23.69 9.85 -19.44
N ILE A 94 -23.44 8.54 -19.42
CA ILE A 94 -23.28 7.77 -18.16
C ILE A 94 -22.06 8.27 -17.37
N LEU A 95 -20.91 8.42 -18.04
CA LEU A 95 -19.67 8.83 -17.39
C LEU A 95 -19.73 10.28 -16.87
N GLU A 96 -20.34 11.19 -17.65
CA GLU A 96 -20.57 12.58 -17.23
C GLU A 96 -21.58 12.67 -16.08
N ARG A 97 -22.63 11.83 -16.08
CA ARG A 97 -23.55 11.74 -14.95
C ARG A 97 -22.82 11.34 -13.68
N HIS A 98 -21.97 10.31 -13.72
CA HIS A 98 -21.16 9.92 -12.57
C HIS A 98 -20.24 11.05 -12.10
N ARG A 99 -19.61 11.79 -13.04
CA ARG A 99 -18.76 12.93 -12.70
C ARG A 99 -19.56 13.98 -11.92
N ASN A 100 -20.68 14.41 -12.48
CA ASN A 100 -21.50 15.49 -11.92
C ASN A 100 -22.06 15.08 -10.55
N GLU A 101 -22.55 13.84 -10.40
CA GLU A 101 -23.00 13.30 -9.10
C GLU A 101 -21.87 13.31 -8.06
N GLY A 102 -20.67 12.86 -8.44
CA GLY A 102 -19.50 12.85 -7.53
C GLY A 102 -19.02 14.24 -7.15
N GLU A 103 -18.99 15.19 -8.08
CA GLU A 103 -18.66 16.58 -7.81
C GLU A 103 -19.66 17.24 -6.86
N GLU A 104 -20.96 16.95 -7.02
CA GLU A 104 -22.00 17.43 -6.10
C GLU A 104 -21.82 16.86 -4.69
N LEU A 105 -21.55 15.55 -4.57
CA LEU A 105 -21.31 14.91 -3.27
C LEU A 105 -20.08 15.50 -2.57
N ILE A 106 -18.96 15.65 -3.28
CA ILE A 106 -17.75 16.30 -2.74
C ILE A 106 -18.06 17.75 -2.33
N GLY A 107 -18.87 18.46 -3.12
CA GLY A 107 -19.29 19.83 -2.82
C GLY A 107 -20.03 19.97 -1.48
N LYS A 108 -20.73 18.92 -1.04
CA LYS A 108 -21.46 18.86 0.24
C LYS A 108 -20.57 18.57 1.45
N GLU A 109 -19.35 18.07 1.24
CA GLU A 109 -18.42 17.74 2.32
C GLU A 109 -17.93 18.99 3.07
N ALA A 110 -17.66 18.82 4.37
CA ALA A 110 -17.17 19.89 5.22
C ALA A 110 -15.74 20.30 4.87
N VAL A 111 -14.91 19.33 4.47
CA VAL A 111 -13.53 19.56 4.05
C VAL A 111 -13.52 19.88 2.55
N LYS A 112 -13.09 21.10 2.21
CA LYS A 112 -12.98 21.50 0.80
C LYS A 112 -11.65 21.00 0.21
N PRO A 113 -11.68 20.19 -0.86
CA PRO A 113 -10.46 19.76 -1.53
C PRO A 113 -9.81 20.93 -2.28
N GLU A 114 -8.51 20.84 -2.56
CA GLU A 114 -7.78 21.81 -3.38
C GLU A 114 -8.13 21.64 -4.86
N THR A 115 -8.28 20.39 -5.29
CA THR A 115 -8.61 20.03 -6.67
C THR A 115 -9.53 18.81 -6.72
N ILE A 116 -10.28 18.67 -7.80
CA ILE A 116 -11.06 17.46 -8.08
C ILE A 116 -10.39 16.74 -9.25
N ARG A 117 -10.07 15.45 -9.05
CA ARG A 117 -9.57 14.54 -10.08
C ARG A 117 -10.65 13.53 -10.41
N VAL A 118 -10.94 13.40 -11.70
CA VAL A 118 -11.91 12.44 -12.23
C VAL A 118 -11.16 11.40 -13.06
N THR A 119 -11.41 10.12 -12.80
CA THR A 119 -10.85 9.02 -13.59
C THR A 119 -11.96 8.07 -14.02
N HIS A 120 -11.92 7.65 -15.29
CA HIS A 120 -12.87 6.70 -15.85
C HIS A 120 -12.18 5.37 -16.14
N SER A 121 -12.91 4.26 -16.00
CA SER A 121 -12.45 2.95 -16.45
C SER A 121 -13.64 2.11 -16.96
N ALA A 122 -13.34 1.10 -17.77
CA ALA A 122 -14.30 0.15 -18.28
C ALA A 122 -13.92 -1.26 -17.84
N ASP A 123 -14.85 -1.98 -17.22
CA ASP A 123 -14.70 -3.41 -16.98
C ASP A 123 -15.10 -4.15 -18.25
N MET A 124 -14.17 -4.90 -18.82
CA MET A 124 -14.33 -5.53 -20.13
C MET A 124 -13.90 -6.99 -20.10
N GLN A 125 -14.51 -7.79 -20.96
CA GLN A 125 -14.14 -9.18 -21.17
C GLN A 125 -14.37 -9.58 -22.63
N PHE A 126 -13.77 -10.68 -23.08
CA PHE A 126 -14.21 -11.29 -24.34
C PHE A 126 -15.56 -11.98 -24.14
N VAL A 127 -16.43 -11.91 -25.15
CA VAL A 127 -17.72 -12.61 -25.12
C VAL A 127 -17.48 -14.11 -24.91
N GLY A 128 -18.20 -14.71 -23.95
CA GLY A 128 -18.06 -16.13 -23.58
C GLY A 128 -16.97 -16.42 -22.54
N GLN A 129 -16.16 -15.43 -22.14
CA GLN A 129 -15.21 -15.57 -21.02
C GLN A 129 -15.79 -14.96 -19.73
N THR A 130 -15.28 -15.40 -18.58
CA THR A 130 -15.64 -14.88 -17.25
C THR A 130 -14.58 -13.95 -16.65
N HIS A 131 -13.44 -13.79 -17.32
CA HIS A 131 -12.34 -12.97 -16.81
C HIS A 131 -12.52 -11.52 -17.24
N ILE A 132 -12.83 -10.68 -16.25
CA ILE A 132 -12.97 -9.23 -16.42
C ILE A 132 -11.62 -8.56 -16.24
N ILE A 133 -11.31 -7.61 -17.12
CA ILE A 133 -10.16 -6.71 -17.06
C ILE A 133 -10.69 -5.28 -16.90
N ASN A 134 -10.19 -4.57 -15.91
CA ASN A 134 -10.44 -3.13 -15.78
C ASN A 134 -9.49 -2.36 -16.72
N VAL A 135 -10.06 -1.55 -17.60
CA VAL A 135 -9.36 -0.82 -18.65
C VAL A 135 -9.49 0.69 -18.38
N PRO A 136 -8.40 1.40 -18.05
CA PRO A 136 -8.44 2.85 -17.87
C PRO A 136 -8.87 3.56 -19.15
N LEU A 137 -9.78 4.54 -19.02
CA LEU A 137 -10.25 5.36 -20.13
C LEU A 137 -9.58 6.74 -20.10
N PRO A 138 -9.19 7.30 -21.26
CA PRO A 138 -8.50 8.59 -21.33
C PRO A 138 -9.42 9.78 -21.04
N SER A 139 -10.74 9.63 -21.22
CA SER A 139 -11.74 10.66 -20.98
C SER A 139 -13.13 10.02 -20.88
N SER A 140 -14.17 10.82 -20.67
CA SER A 140 -15.57 10.41 -20.77
C SER A 140 -16.05 10.25 -22.22
N ALA A 141 -15.30 10.74 -23.21
CA ALA A 141 -15.63 10.64 -24.62
C ALA A 141 -14.73 9.59 -25.28
N VAL A 142 -15.19 8.33 -25.30
CA VAL A 142 -14.46 7.20 -25.87
C VAL A 142 -15.23 6.60 -27.04
N THR A 143 -14.53 6.34 -28.15
CA THR A 143 -15.12 5.63 -29.29
C THR A 143 -15.04 4.13 -29.08
N ARG A 144 -15.87 3.38 -29.81
CA ARG A 144 -15.84 1.91 -29.80
C ARG A 144 -14.49 1.35 -30.22
N GLU A 145 -13.86 1.94 -31.24
CA GLU A 145 -12.53 1.54 -31.71
C GLU A 145 -11.49 1.72 -30.61
N THR A 146 -11.55 2.85 -29.89
CA THR A 146 -10.66 3.14 -28.77
C THR A 146 -10.85 2.12 -27.64
N LEU A 147 -12.09 1.81 -27.27
CA LEU A 147 -12.40 0.80 -26.25
C LEU A 147 -11.85 -0.59 -26.62
N GLN A 148 -12.07 -1.01 -27.87
CA GLN A 148 -11.56 -2.29 -28.37
C GLN A 148 -10.03 -2.36 -28.29
N GLN A 149 -9.34 -1.33 -28.78
CA GLN A 149 -7.87 -1.26 -28.76
C GLN A 149 -7.30 -1.25 -27.34
N LEU A 150 -7.89 -0.46 -26.43
CA LEU A 150 -7.45 -0.39 -25.04
C LEU A 150 -7.63 -1.74 -24.34
N PHE A 151 -8.74 -2.43 -24.59
CA PHE A 151 -8.98 -3.76 -24.04
C PHE A 151 -8.00 -4.80 -24.57
N GLU A 152 -7.79 -4.87 -25.89
CA GLU A 152 -6.84 -5.81 -26.51
C GLU A 152 -5.43 -5.60 -25.97
N LYS A 153 -5.00 -4.34 -25.83
CA LYS A 153 -3.71 -3.98 -25.21
C LYS A 153 -3.62 -4.47 -23.76
N ALA A 154 -4.66 -4.25 -22.95
CA ALA A 154 -4.69 -4.69 -21.56
C ALA A 154 -4.71 -6.22 -21.45
N TYR A 155 -5.47 -6.89 -22.31
CA TYR A 155 -5.56 -8.34 -22.39
C TYR A 155 -4.22 -8.96 -22.77
N PHE A 156 -3.57 -8.46 -23.83
CA PHE A 156 -2.25 -8.91 -24.24
C PHE A 156 -1.20 -8.64 -23.15
N ALA A 157 -1.25 -7.50 -22.48
CA ALA A 157 -0.35 -7.21 -21.36
C ALA A 157 -0.45 -8.27 -20.25
N ARG A 158 -1.67 -8.72 -19.94
CA ARG A 158 -1.97 -9.69 -18.86
C ARG A 158 -1.73 -11.15 -19.24
N PHE A 159 -2.12 -11.56 -20.45
CA PHE A 159 -2.19 -12.96 -20.88
C PHE A 159 -1.20 -13.32 -21.99
N LYS A 160 -0.59 -12.32 -22.67
CA LYS A 160 0.35 -12.52 -23.79
C LYS A 160 -0.25 -13.29 -24.97
N VAL A 161 -1.57 -13.18 -25.17
CA VAL A 161 -2.33 -13.82 -26.25
C VAL A 161 -3.19 -12.77 -26.94
N GLU A 162 -3.23 -12.85 -28.28
CA GLU A 162 -4.13 -12.04 -29.12
C GLU A 162 -5.30 -12.91 -29.61
N LEU A 163 -6.51 -12.35 -29.61
CA LEU A 163 -7.73 -13.05 -29.99
C LEU A 163 -8.53 -12.21 -31.01
N PRO A 164 -8.03 -12.05 -32.26
CA PRO A 164 -8.57 -11.09 -33.23
C PRO A 164 -10.00 -11.41 -33.71
N GLU A 165 -10.42 -12.67 -33.57
CA GLU A 165 -11.75 -13.14 -33.97
C GLU A 165 -12.82 -12.92 -32.91
N ILE A 166 -12.42 -12.73 -31.64
CA ILE A 166 -13.36 -12.57 -30.53
C ILE A 166 -13.59 -11.08 -30.27
N ARG A 167 -14.85 -10.68 -30.09
CA ARG A 167 -15.21 -9.30 -29.80
C ARG A 167 -15.23 -9.05 -28.30
N ALA A 168 -14.79 -7.86 -27.91
CA ALA A 168 -14.87 -7.43 -26.53
C ALA A 168 -16.32 -7.09 -26.14
N ASN A 169 -16.62 -7.27 -24.88
CA ASN A 169 -17.88 -6.95 -24.23
C ASN A 169 -17.60 -5.95 -23.11
N LEU A 170 -18.29 -4.82 -23.12
CA LEU A 170 -18.28 -3.86 -22.04
C LEU A 170 -19.24 -4.33 -20.95
N VAL A 171 -18.73 -4.65 -19.77
CA VAL A 171 -19.53 -5.10 -18.63
C VAL A 171 -19.99 -3.91 -17.80
N ASN A 172 -19.06 -3.11 -17.29
CA ASN A 172 -19.37 -1.91 -16.49
C ASN A 172 -18.60 -0.68 -16.99
N LEU A 173 -19.22 0.49 -16.81
CA LEU A 173 -18.54 1.78 -16.80
C LEU A 173 -18.35 2.24 -15.36
N ASN A 174 -17.12 2.64 -15.04
CA ASN A 174 -16.71 3.04 -13.72
C ASN A 174 -16.17 4.48 -13.76
N THR A 175 -16.54 5.29 -12.77
CA THR A 175 -15.98 6.63 -12.57
C THR A 175 -15.58 6.79 -11.11
N SER A 176 -14.36 7.24 -10.87
CA SER A 176 -13.91 7.68 -9.55
C SER A 176 -13.77 9.19 -9.56
N VAL A 177 -14.50 9.87 -8.68
CA VAL A 177 -14.36 11.31 -8.45
C VAL A 177 -13.64 11.49 -7.11
N THR A 178 -12.45 12.08 -7.16
CA THR A 178 -11.54 12.22 -6.02
C THR A 178 -11.30 13.70 -5.72
N GLY A 179 -11.77 14.18 -4.58
CA GLY A 179 -11.41 15.48 -4.00
C GLY A 179 -10.06 15.37 -3.31
N VAL A 180 -9.03 15.90 -3.97
CA VAL A 180 -7.64 15.88 -3.48
C VAL A 180 -7.51 16.87 -2.34
N ARG A 181 -7.17 16.37 -1.16
CA ARG A 181 -7.03 17.18 0.05
C ARG A 181 -5.61 17.76 0.14
N PRO A 182 -5.43 18.88 0.86
CA PRO A 182 -4.10 19.40 1.15
C PRO A 182 -3.23 18.31 1.78
N ALA A 183 -2.00 18.19 1.28
CA ALA A 183 -1.04 17.25 1.83
C ALA A 183 -0.76 17.57 3.30
N ILE A 184 -0.68 16.53 4.13
CA ILE A 184 -0.33 16.66 5.54
C ILE A 184 1.16 16.38 5.69
N ASP A 185 1.86 17.32 6.31
CA ASP A 185 3.26 17.17 6.68
C ASP A 185 3.42 16.09 7.75
N LEU A 186 3.88 14.90 7.33
CA LEU A 186 4.05 13.73 8.19
C LEU A 186 5.26 13.84 9.12
N SER A 187 6.19 14.76 8.85
CA SER A 187 7.31 15.03 9.77
C SER A 187 6.81 15.50 11.14
N ARG A 188 5.57 15.97 11.25
CA ARG A 188 4.90 16.33 12.51
C ARG A 188 4.56 15.14 13.41
N LEU A 189 4.65 13.90 12.90
CA LEU A 189 4.42 12.70 13.71
C LEU A 189 5.58 12.40 14.67
N ILE A 190 6.72 13.06 14.45
CA ILE A 190 7.88 13.05 15.32
C ILE A 190 8.04 14.43 15.98
N ASP A 191 8.54 14.43 17.22
CA ASP A 191 8.96 15.64 17.91
C ASP A 191 10.50 15.73 17.87
N PRO A 192 11.08 16.63 17.05
CA PRO A 192 12.53 16.82 17.02
C PRO A 192 13.12 17.28 18.35
N ALA A 193 12.37 18.05 19.16
CA ALA A 193 12.87 18.62 20.42
C ALA A 193 12.94 17.58 21.55
N GLY A 194 12.12 16.52 21.47
CA GLY A 194 12.12 15.41 22.43
C GLY A 194 13.21 14.36 22.21
N ARG A 195 14.02 14.50 21.14
CA ARG A 195 15.06 13.53 20.78
C ARG A 195 16.37 13.80 21.51
N ALA A 196 17.07 12.73 21.86
CA ALA A 196 18.38 12.82 22.48
C ALA A 196 19.47 13.13 21.45
N GLU A 197 20.61 13.63 21.92
CA GLU A 197 21.78 13.89 21.07
C GLU A 197 22.49 12.59 20.70
N THR A 198 22.45 11.60 21.61
CA THR A 198 23.15 10.33 21.42
C THR A 198 22.23 9.12 21.59
N LEU A 199 22.62 7.99 20.96
CA LEU A 199 21.94 6.71 21.17
C LEU A 199 22.00 6.22 22.62
N ALA A 200 23.07 6.56 23.36
CA ALA A 200 23.26 6.14 24.73
C ALA A 200 22.17 6.74 25.66
N GLU A 201 21.78 7.99 25.42
CA GLU A 201 20.74 8.70 26.17
C GLU A 201 19.32 8.21 25.82
N ALA A 202 19.14 7.69 24.60
CA ALA A 202 17.88 7.05 24.20
C ALA A 202 17.73 5.63 24.77
N ARG A 203 18.81 5.00 25.26
CA ARG A 203 18.79 3.64 25.81
C ARG A 203 18.16 3.63 27.19
N ARG A 204 17.12 2.80 27.35
CA ARG A 204 16.41 2.60 28.61
C ARG A 204 17.09 1.56 29.47
N GLU A 205 17.43 0.42 28.87
CA GLU A 205 17.99 -0.73 29.55
C GLU A 205 18.76 -1.63 28.58
N ILE A 206 19.42 -2.64 29.12
CA ILE A 206 19.92 -3.80 28.38
C ILE A 206 19.33 -5.02 29.07
N ARG A 207 18.67 -5.90 28.32
CA ARG A 207 18.08 -7.13 28.85
C ARG A 207 18.45 -8.35 28.02
N PRO A 208 18.58 -9.54 28.62
CA PRO A 208 18.81 -10.77 27.87
C PRO A 208 17.55 -11.13 27.05
N VAL A 209 17.73 -11.32 25.74
CA VAL A 209 16.67 -11.75 24.82
C VAL A 209 17.14 -12.97 24.02
N TRP A 210 16.23 -13.91 23.79
CA TRP A 210 16.54 -15.16 23.10
C TRP A 210 16.36 -15.02 21.58
N TYR A 211 17.46 -15.11 20.84
CA TYR A 211 17.47 -15.13 19.37
C TYR A 211 18.23 -16.35 18.88
N GLY A 212 17.72 -17.03 17.85
CA GLY A 212 18.48 -18.05 17.12
C GLY A 212 19.03 -19.22 17.97
N GLY A 213 18.49 -19.48 19.17
CA GLY A 213 18.98 -20.55 20.04
C GLY A 213 19.99 -20.13 21.11
N ARG A 214 20.21 -18.82 21.32
CA ARG A 214 21.07 -18.29 22.40
C ARG A 214 20.53 -16.99 22.98
N TRP A 215 20.99 -16.65 24.19
CA TRP A 215 20.73 -15.36 24.82
C TRP A 215 21.67 -14.29 24.28
N HIS A 216 21.13 -13.10 24.06
CA HIS A 216 21.85 -11.89 23.67
C HIS A 216 21.51 -10.75 24.63
N ASP A 217 22.52 -10.05 25.13
CA ASP A 217 22.33 -8.78 25.80
C ASP A 217 21.85 -7.74 24.78
N THR A 218 20.58 -7.36 24.90
CA THR A 218 19.89 -6.58 23.87
C THR A 218 19.55 -5.20 24.41
N PRO A 219 20.09 -4.12 23.84
CA PRO A 219 19.72 -2.77 24.23
C PRO A 219 18.27 -2.48 23.84
N VAL A 220 17.56 -1.86 24.77
CA VAL A 220 16.19 -1.37 24.59
C VAL A 220 16.23 0.15 24.53
N TYR A 221 15.75 0.72 23.43
CA TYR A 221 15.73 2.15 23.20
C TYR A 221 14.31 2.70 23.29
N SER A 222 14.19 3.90 23.86
CA SER A 222 12.99 4.72 23.74
C SER A 222 12.91 5.26 22.31
N ARG A 223 11.99 4.73 21.50
CA ARG A 223 11.84 5.10 20.08
C ARG A 223 11.67 6.61 19.88
N GLU A 224 10.95 7.28 20.79
CA GLU A 224 10.70 8.72 20.74
C GLU A 224 11.94 9.57 21.01
N LYS A 225 12.96 9.02 21.70
CA LYS A 225 14.19 9.73 22.03
C LYS A 225 15.34 9.45 21.08
N LEU A 226 15.17 8.55 20.10
CA LEU A 226 16.26 8.24 19.17
C LEU A 226 16.73 9.50 18.44
N PRO A 227 18.04 9.71 18.27
CA PRO A 227 18.55 10.73 17.36
C PRO A 227 17.93 10.61 15.95
N LEU A 228 17.82 11.71 15.22
CA LEU A 228 17.24 11.71 13.86
C LEU A 228 18.11 10.94 12.86
N ASP A 229 19.42 10.96 13.05
CA ASP A 229 20.45 10.31 12.25
C ASP A 229 20.92 8.98 12.86
N ALA A 230 20.19 8.45 13.84
CA ALA A 230 20.53 7.22 14.52
C ALA A 230 20.68 6.04 13.55
N ILE A 231 21.80 5.34 13.67
CA ILE A 231 22.05 4.02 13.07
C ILE A 231 22.04 3.00 14.19
N ILE A 232 21.19 1.98 14.07
CA ILE A 232 20.97 0.97 15.10
C ILE A 232 21.32 -0.38 14.53
N GLU A 233 22.35 -1.01 15.11
CA GLU A 233 22.75 -2.36 14.77
C GLU A 233 22.01 -3.36 15.67
N GLY A 234 21.49 -4.43 15.09
CA GLY A 234 20.80 -5.51 15.78
C GLY A 234 21.78 -6.48 16.48
N PRO A 235 21.37 -7.14 17.59
CA PRO A 235 20.02 -7.14 18.14
C PRO A 235 19.70 -5.86 18.90
N ALA A 236 18.49 -5.33 18.71
CA ALA A 236 18.00 -4.15 19.43
C ALA A 236 16.47 -4.16 19.51
N ILE A 237 15.92 -3.50 20.53
CA ILE A 237 14.47 -3.31 20.67
C ILE A 237 14.17 -1.81 20.72
N LEU A 238 13.20 -1.37 19.92
CA LEU A 238 12.68 0.01 19.96
C LEU A 238 11.28 -0.01 20.56
N GLU A 239 11.13 0.59 21.73
CA GLU A 239 9.85 0.68 22.42
C GLU A 239 9.24 2.08 22.26
N GLN A 240 8.00 2.11 21.81
CA GLN A 240 7.12 3.28 21.83
C GLN A 240 5.78 2.90 22.46
N MET A 241 4.98 3.90 22.79
CA MET A 241 3.68 3.70 23.42
C MET A 241 2.76 2.77 22.61
N ASP A 242 2.82 2.85 21.27
CA ASP A 242 1.86 2.20 20.37
C ASP A 242 2.38 0.91 19.72
N ALA A 243 3.66 0.59 19.85
CA ALA A 243 4.27 -0.64 19.32
C ALA A 243 5.68 -0.93 19.89
N THR A 244 6.13 -2.16 19.67
CA THR A 244 7.53 -2.58 19.89
C THR A 244 8.13 -3.11 18.60
N THR A 245 9.27 -2.55 18.19
CA THR A 245 10.02 -2.99 17.01
C THR A 245 11.22 -3.82 17.46
N VAL A 246 11.43 -4.97 16.82
CA VAL A 246 12.57 -5.85 17.12
C VAL A 246 13.49 -5.94 15.90
N LEU A 247 14.76 -5.60 16.12
CA LEU A 247 15.84 -5.87 15.18
C LEU A 247 16.51 -7.18 15.63
N GLU A 248 16.57 -8.17 14.75
CA GLU A 248 17.30 -9.40 15.03
C GLU A 248 18.81 -9.18 14.87
N PRO A 249 19.67 -10.07 15.42
CA PRO A 249 21.10 -10.01 15.17
C PRO A 249 21.43 -9.91 13.67
N GLY A 250 22.32 -8.98 13.32
CA GLY A 250 22.74 -8.73 11.94
C GLY A 250 21.89 -7.70 11.17
N ASP A 251 20.68 -7.37 11.66
CA ASP A 251 19.87 -6.32 11.05
C ASP A 251 20.45 -4.93 11.33
N ARG A 252 20.19 -3.99 10.43
CA ARG A 252 20.63 -2.60 10.59
C ARG A 252 19.50 -1.64 10.29
N ALA A 253 19.23 -0.71 11.19
CA ALA A 253 18.16 0.26 11.03
C ALA A 253 18.63 1.71 11.02
N ARG A 254 17.86 2.56 10.31
CA ARG A 254 18.00 4.03 10.30
C ARG A 254 16.64 4.70 10.32
N SER A 255 16.58 5.95 10.79
CA SER A 255 15.40 6.79 10.62
C SER A 255 15.46 7.51 9.27
N ASP A 256 14.30 7.78 8.66
CA ASP A 256 14.17 8.78 7.59
C ASP A 256 13.65 10.13 8.15
N ALA A 257 13.42 11.09 7.25
CA ALA A 257 12.96 12.44 7.58
C ALA A 257 11.53 12.49 8.14
N ASP A 258 10.68 11.53 7.76
CA ASP A 258 9.31 11.41 8.28
C ASP A 258 9.25 10.64 9.60
N GLY A 259 10.40 10.14 10.06
CA GLY A 259 10.50 9.36 11.28
C GLY A 259 10.12 7.89 11.11
N ASN A 260 10.08 7.37 9.89
CA ASN A 260 9.98 5.93 9.69
C ASN A 260 11.31 5.27 10.06
N ILE A 261 11.25 4.02 10.52
CA ILE A 261 12.43 3.18 10.70
C ILE A 261 12.55 2.26 9.49
N ILE A 262 13.67 2.38 8.79
CA ILE A 262 14.04 1.50 7.67
C ILE A 262 15.06 0.50 8.20
N ILE A 263 14.70 -0.78 8.17
CA ILE A 263 15.56 -1.89 8.59
C ILE A 263 16.02 -2.63 7.34
N ASP A 264 17.33 -2.67 7.13
CA ASP A 264 17.98 -3.58 6.19
C ASP A 264 18.19 -4.92 6.89
N ILE A 265 17.68 -5.99 6.27
CA ILE A 265 17.72 -7.34 6.84
C ILE A 265 19.11 -7.94 6.59
N GLY A 266 19.82 -8.26 7.67
CA GLY A 266 21.16 -8.85 7.60
C GLY A 266 21.14 -10.33 7.21
N GLU A 267 22.31 -10.95 7.03
CA GLU A 267 22.41 -12.42 7.02
C GLU A 267 22.50 -12.95 8.46
N ALA A 268 21.88 -14.10 8.73
CA ALA A 268 21.83 -14.71 10.06
C ALA A 268 23.09 -15.49 10.41
#